data_AF-A0AAU0M6L9-F1
#
_entry.id   AF-A0AAU0M6L9-F1
#
_cell.length_a   1.000
_cell.length_b   1.000
_cell.length_c   1.000
_cell.angle_alpha   90.00
_cell.angle_beta   90.00
_cell.angle_gamma   90.00
#
_symmetry.space_group_name_H-M   'P 1'
#
loop_
_entity.id
_entity.type
_entity.pdbx_description
1 polymer ?
#
loop_
_entity_poly.entity_id
_entity_poly.type
_entity_poly.pdbx_seq_one_letter_code
_entity_poly.pdbx_strand_id
1 'polypeptide(L)'
;MNEALRAHARAAIDALTDPAPYAPDADMEDFSHLEVVSADLEDTDLAESIRVGASLPLATVDELRSGHVRFHAALVGEGDDATIFIRKRSPVQSATASVVATLFNSALDRVTTPLFAFDDRYDAIITPETVYVLDKTAFEGLFKSSPAVLATIGEKVAALAVAVPMTEGSSEILEGALQRNQYLRRKFFATSGRPYLPTITADMLRAEIIRSGGDPAEFMDGDQLMITAKNIKMVLQILNEDLFSGVFSQAHYAASSKRTLR
;
A
#
# COMPACT_ATOMS: atom_id res chain seq x y z
N MET A 1 -7.21 33.09 -10.18
CA MET A 1 -7.46 31.63 -10.38
C MET A 1 -6.60 30.77 -9.46
N ASN A 2 -5.27 31.02 -9.38
CA ASN A 2 -4.36 30.24 -8.52
C ASN A 2 -4.72 30.33 -7.01
N GLU A 3 -5.04 31.52 -6.50
CA GLU A 3 -5.36 31.72 -5.08
C GLU A 3 -6.66 31.01 -4.62
N ALA A 4 -7.70 31.02 -5.45
CA ALA A 4 -8.95 30.32 -5.15
C ALA A 4 -8.76 28.80 -5.12
N LEU A 5 -7.98 28.23 -6.05
CA LEU A 5 -7.65 26.80 -6.05
C LEU A 5 -6.83 26.41 -4.83
N ARG A 6 -5.84 27.23 -4.44
CA ARG A 6 -5.07 27.02 -3.21
C ARG A 6 -5.96 27.07 -1.96
N ALA A 7 -6.90 28.01 -1.89
CA ALA A 7 -7.85 28.08 -0.79
C ALA A 7 -8.73 26.82 -0.71
N HIS A 8 -9.19 26.29 -1.84
CA HIS A 8 -9.93 25.01 -1.88
C HIS A 8 -9.06 23.82 -1.48
N ALA A 9 -7.81 23.75 -1.93
CA ALA A 9 -6.90 22.69 -1.56
C ALA A 9 -6.65 22.66 -0.04
N ARG A 10 -6.41 23.84 0.54
CA ARG A 10 -6.25 23.99 1.99
C ARG A 10 -7.52 23.61 2.75
N ALA A 11 -8.69 24.10 2.30
CA ALA A 11 -9.96 23.75 2.93
C ALA A 11 -10.26 22.24 2.88
N ALA A 12 -9.83 21.54 1.82
CA ALA A 12 -9.98 20.10 1.72
C ALA A 12 -9.12 19.36 2.76
N ILE A 13 -7.88 19.82 3.00
CA ILE A 13 -7.02 19.28 4.06
C ILE A 13 -7.58 19.62 5.44
N ASP A 14 -7.96 20.87 5.68
CA ASP A 14 -8.50 21.34 6.97
C ASP A 14 -9.83 20.63 7.34
N ALA A 15 -10.55 20.09 6.35
CA ALA A 15 -11.76 19.30 6.56
C ALA A 15 -11.49 17.85 6.98
N LEU A 16 -10.26 17.34 6.81
CA LEU A 16 -9.87 16.03 7.31
C LEU A 16 -9.81 16.08 8.83
N THR A 17 -10.57 15.21 9.48
CA THR A 17 -10.70 15.14 10.94
C THR A 17 -10.49 13.71 11.39
N ASP A 18 -9.87 13.48 12.54
CA ASP A 18 -9.59 12.13 13.06
C ASP A 18 -8.52 11.34 12.25
N PRO A 19 -7.25 11.82 12.25
CA PRO A 19 -6.14 11.08 11.65
C PRO A 19 -5.72 9.89 12.50
N ALA A 20 -5.15 8.88 11.84
CA ALA A 20 -4.28 7.90 12.49
C ALA A 20 -2.93 7.80 11.79
N PRO A 21 -1.84 7.47 12.49
CA PRO A 21 -0.58 7.19 11.84
C PRO A 21 -0.73 5.98 10.92
N TYR A 22 -0.18 6.07 9.70
CA TYR A 22 -0.16 4.96 8.78
C TYR A 22 0.67 3.80 9.36
N ALA A 23 0.08 2.61 9.32
CA ALA A 23 0.79 1.36 9.46
C ALA A 23 0.28 0.34 8.42
N PRO A 24 1.12 -0.60 7.95
CA PRO A 24 0.69 -1.64 7.01
C PRO A 24 -0.48 -2.50 7.52
N ASP A 25 -0.71 -2.55 8.83
CA ASP A 25 -1.80 -3.25 9.52
C ASP A 25 -2.88 -2.31 10.10
N ALA A 26 -2.74 -0.98 9.93
CA ALA A 26 -3.75 -0.02 10.37
C ALA A 26 -5.06 -0.21 9.58
N ASP A 27 -6.18 -0.18 10.29
CA ASP A 27 -7.52 -0.17 9.68
C ASP A 27 -7.96 1.27 9.43
N MET A 28 -8.64 1.51 8.32
CA MET A 28 -9.24 2.80 7.99
C MET A 28 -10.71 2.90 8.41
N GLU A 29 -11.38 1.81 8.82
CA GLU A 29 -12.82 1.82 9.10
C GLU A 29 -13.26 2.87 10.14
N ASP A 30 -12.38 3.24 11.08
CA ASP A 30 -12.68 4.20 12.14
C ASP A 30 -11.95 5.54 12.00
N PHE A 31 -11.17 5.75 10.94
CA PHE A 31 -10.43 7.00 10.73
C PHE A 31 -10.80 7.58 9.37
N SER A 32 -10.89 8.90 9.26
CA SER A 32 -11.17 9.49 7.95
C SER A 32 -9.98 9.34 6.98
N HIS A 33 -8.77 9.24 7.52
CA HIS A 33 -7.53 9.08 6.76
C HIS A 33 -6.39 8.56 7.64
N LEU A 34 -5.32 8.10 6.99
CA LEU A 34 -4.04 7.82 7.64
C LEU A 34 -3.01 8.89 7.28
N GLU A 35 -2.06 9.15 8.16
CA GLU A 35 -0.98 10.12 7.93
C GLU A 35 0.39 9.42 7.85
N VAL A 36 1.19 9.83 6.88
CA VAL A 36 2.62 9.49 6.76
C VAL A 36 3.38 10.80 6.70
N VAL A 37 4.52 10.91 7.41
CA VAL A 37 5.42 12.05 7.19
C VAL A 37 6.01 11.92 5.79
N SER A 38 5.97 12.98 4.97
CA SER A 38 6.40 12.91 3.57
C SER A 38 7.85 12.43 3.40
N ALA A 39 8.72 12.75 4.37
CA ALA A 39 10.11 12.29 4.40
C ALA A 39 10.27 10.77 4.66
N ASP A 40 9.24 10.12 5.21
CA ASP A 40 9.24 8.67 5.49
C ASP A 40 8.67 7.84 4.33
N LEU A 41 8.34 8.48 3.20
CA LEU A 41 8.00 7.75 1.98
C LEU A 41 9.23 6.98 1.47
N GLU A 42 9.10 5.67 1.36
CA GLU A 42 10.16 4.81 0.80
C GLU A 42 10.38 5.05 -0.71
N ASP A 43 9.38 5.62 -1.40
CA ASP A 43 9.47 6.02 -2.80
C ASP A 43 9.33 7.55 -2.92
N THR A 44 10.42 8.25 -2.62
CA THR A 44 10.52 9.69 -2.82
C THR A 44 10.55 10.05 -4.30
N ASP A 45 11.13 9.17 -5.15
CA ASP A 45 11.31 9.44 -6.59
C ASP A 45 9.96 9.62 -7.31
N LEU A 46 8.96 8.81 -6.98
CA LEU A 46 7.60 8.99 -7.51
C LEU A 46 6.97 10.31 -7.06
N ALA A 47 7.08 10.65 -5.77
CA ALA A 47 6.54 11.90 -5.24
C ALA A 47 7.19 13.11 -5.90
N GLU A 48 8.52 13.12 -6.01
CA GLU A 48 9.29 14.17 -6.68
C GLU A 48 8.96 14.26 -8.17
N SER A 49 8.81 13.12 -8.86
CA SER A 49 8.40 13.10 -10.26
C SER A 49 7.02 13.74 -10.48
N ILE A 50 6.09 13.57 -9.53
CA ILE A 50 4.76 14.20 -9.62
C ILE A 50 4.85 15.70 -9.31
N ARG A 51 5.74 16.14 -8.40
CA ARG A 51 5.97 17.57 -8.09
C ARG A 51 6.42 18.37 -9.31
N VAL A 52 7.13 17.75 -10.26
CA VAL A 52 7.53 18.39 -11.53
C VAL A 52 6.30 18.87 -12.34
N GLY A 53 5.14 18.23 -12.16
CA GLY A 53 3.84 18.74 -12.58
C GLY A 53 3.74 19.06 -14.07
N ALA A 54 3.42 20.32 -14.38
CA ALA A 54 3.22 20.80 -15.76
C ALA A 54 4.49 20.77 -16.63
N SER A 55 5.66 20.52 -16.05
CA SER A 55 6.91 20.37 -16.80
C SER A 55 7.11 18.95 -17.35
N LEU A 56 6.22 18.01 -17.02
CA LEU A 56 6.23 16.68 -17.60
C LEU A 56 5.83 16.72 -19.09
N PRO A 57 6.39 15.83 -19.94
CA PRO A 57 5.95 15.70 -21.32
C PRO A 57 4.44 15.46 -21.41
N LEU A 58 3.77 16.17 -22.32
CA LEU A 58 2.35 15.94 -22.56
C LEU A 58 2.14 14.53 -23.11
N ALA A 59 1.19 13.81 -22.53
CA ALA A 59 0.78 12.50 -23.02
C ALA A 59 0.19 12.61 -24.44
N THR A 60 0.56 11.69 -25.31
CA THR A 60 0.03 11.56 -26.66
C THR A 60 -1.30 10.82 -26.67
N VAL A 61 -2.11 11.04 -27.71
CA VAL A 61 -3.39 10.32 -27.89
C VAL A 61 -3.18 8.80 -27.95
N ASP A 62 -2.06 8.34 -28.51
CA ASP A 62 -1.76 6.91 -28.63
C ASP A 62 -1.33 6.27 -27.31
N GLU A 63 -0.57 6.98 -26.46
CA GLU A 63 -0.26 6.53 -25.09
C GLU A 63 -1.53 6.39 -24.25
N LEU A 64 -2.46 7.33 -24.43
CA LEU A 64 -3.76 7.33 -23.75
C LEU A 64 -4.67 6.19 -24.25
N ARG A 65 -4.60 5.84 -25.54
CA ARG A 65 -5.40 4.77 -26.16
C ARG A 65 -4.83 3.37 -25.91
N SER A 66 -3.51 3.21 -25.96
CA SER A 66 -2.82 1.92 -25.74
C SER A 66 -2.81 1.54 -24.25
N GLY A 67 -2.86 2.52 -23.37
CA GLY A 67 -3.53 2.44 -22.08
C GLY A 67 -2.86 1.57 -21.01
N HIS A 68 -1.88 2.13 -20.32
CA HIS A 68 -1.58 1.77 -18.92
C HIS A 68 -1.37 3.02 -18.05
N VAL A 69 -2.34 3.95 -18.07
CA VAL A 69 -2.34 5.08 -17.12
C VAL A 69 -2.59 4.52 -15.71
N ARG A 70 -1.53 4.52 -14.88
CA ARG A 70 -1.54 3.92 -13.53
C ARG A 70 -2.33 4.76 -12.52
N PHE A 71 -2.30 6.09 -12.68
CA PHE A 71 -2.99 7.06 -11.83
C PHE A 71 -3.06 8.40 -12.56
N HIS A 72 -3.81 9.34 -11.99
CA HIS A 72 -3.74 10.75 -12.33
C HIS A 72 -3.55 11.60 -11.07
N ALA A 73 -3.01 12.80 -11.23
CA ALA A 73 -2.78 13.72 -10.14
C ALA A 73 -3.18 15.16 -10.54
N ALA A 74 -3.73 15.90 -9.59
CA ALA A 74 -3.94 17.33 -9.70
C ALA A 74 -2.93 18.05 -8.79
N LEU A 75 -2.10 18.90 -9.39
CA LEU A 75 -1.12 19.72 -8.68
C LEU A 75 -1.71 21.13 -8.48
N VAL A 76 -1.78 21.58 -7.22
CA VAL A 76 -2.23 22.92 -6.85
C VAL A 76 -1.10 23.63 -6.14
N GLY A 77 -0.61 24.74 -6.71
CA GLY A 77 0.57 25.45 -6.22
C GLY A 77 1.83 25.16 -7.04
N GLU A 78 2.98 25.60 -6.53
CA GLU A 78 4.29 25.46 -7.19
C GLU A 78 5.37 25.22 -6.13
N GLY A 79 6.41 24.45 -6.49
CA GLY A 79 7.54 24.17 -5.60
C GLY A 79 7.13 23.53 -4.28
N ASP A 80 7.71 24.02 -3.19
CA ASP A 80 7.47 23.54 -1.84
C ASP A 80 6.10 23.96 -1.29
N ASP A 81 5.32 24.81 -1.97
CA ASP A 81 3.94 25.13 -1.55
C ASP A 81 2.90 24.26 -2.28
N ALA A 82 3.35 23.27 -3.06
CA ALA A 82 2.48 22.46 -3.89
C ALA A 82 1.76 21.37 -3.09
N THR A 83 0.44 21.31 -3.26
CA THR A 83 -0.41 20.21 -2.80
C THR A 83 -0.77 19.32 -3.98
N ILE A 84 -0.55 18.02 -3.83
CA ILE A 84 -0.79 17.01 -4.86
C ILE A 84 -1.98 16.14 -4.46
N PHE A 85 -3.01 16.09 -5.30
CA PHE A 85 -4.15 15.20 -5.11
C PHE A 85 -4.02 14.03 -6.09
N ILE A 86 -3.94 12.80 -5.59
CA ILE A 86 -3.68 11.59 -6.40
C ILE A 86 -4.90 10.69 -6.42
N ARG A 87 -5.20 10.12 -7.59
CA ARG A 87 -6.22 9.07 -7.78
C ARG A 87 -5.62 7.92 -8.60
N LYS A 88 -5.44 6.76 -7.97
CA LYS A 88 -4.95 5.48 -8.53
C LYS A 88 -6.05 4.75 -9.31
N ARG A 89 -6.75 5.50 -10.16
CA ARG A 89 -7.66 4.96 -11.15
C ARG A 89 -7.33 5.61 -12.46
N SER A 90 -7.35 4.82 -13.53
CA SER A 90 -7.26 5.39 -14.86
C SER A 90 -8.42 6.37 -15.06
N PRO A 91 -8.14 7.66 -15.35
CA PRO A 91 -9.18 8.62 -15.72
C PRO A 91 -9.74 8.33 -17.12
N VAL A 92 -9.10 7.43 -17.86
CA VAL A 92 -9.55 6.96 -19.17
C VAL A 92 -10.70 5.99 -18.94
N GLN A 93 -11.91 6.53 -18.95
CA GLN A 93 -13.08 5.71 -19.21
C GLN A 93 -13.08 5.43 -20.70
N SER A 94 -12.49 4.30 -21.09
CA SER A 94 -12.70 3.77 -22.43
C SER A 94 -14.20 3.54 -22.56
N ALA A 95 -14.87 4.36 -23.36
CA ALA A 95 -16.21 4.08 -23.85
C ALA A 95 -16.12 2.83 -24.74
N THR A 96 -16.00 1.66 -24.12
CA THR A 96 -16.08 0.36 -24.80
C THR A 96 -17.53 0.03 -25.16
N ALA A 97 -18.49 0.77 -24.64
CA ALA A 97 -19.86 0.77 -25.10
C ALA A 97 -20.01 1.73 -26.29
N SER A 98 -20.28 1.15 -27.46
CA SER A 98 -20.86 1.86 -28.60
C SER A 98 -22.01 2.76 -28.14
N VAL A 99 -21.83 4.07 -28.34
CA VAL A 99 -22.78 5.17 -28.07
C VAL A 99 -22.74 5.69 -26.62
N VAL A 100 -21.80 6.59 -26.36
CA VAL A 100 -21.99 7.66 -25.37
C VAL A 100 -22.30 8.92 -26.18
N ALA A 101 -23.46 9.51 -25.95
CA ALA A 101 -23.88 10.75 -26.57
C ALA A 101 -23.91 11.86 -25.53
N THR A 102 -23.15 12.91 -25.76
CA THR A 102 -23.20 14.15 -24.98
C THR A 102 -24.21 15.09 -25.63
N LEU A 103 -25.17 15.60 -24.85
CA LEU A 103 -26.14 16.58 -25.33
C LEU A 103 -25.50 17.98 -25.30
N PHE A 104 -24.64 18.27 -26.27
CA PHE A 104 -24.23 19.64 -26.57
C PHE A 104 -25.15 20.16 -27.68
N ASN A 105 -25.91 21.23 -27.41
CA ASN A 105 -26.80 21.89 -28.37
C ASN A 105 -27.98 21.03 -28.90
N SER A 106 -28.54 20.13 -28.08
CA SER A 106 -29.70 19.28 -28.46
C SER A 106 -29.44 18.32 -29.63
N ALA A 107 -28.17 18.02 -29.93
CA ALA A 107 -27.76 16.99 -30.88
C ALA A 107 -27.00 15.87 -30.16
N LEU A 108 -27.14 14.63 -30.66
CA LEU A 108 -26.39 13.48 -30.18
C LEU A 108 -25.13 13.33 -31.04
N ASP A 109 -23.98 13.76 -30.51
CA ASP A 109 -22.70 13.56 -31.20
C ASP A 109 -22.04 12.24 -30.79
N ARG A 110 -21.56 11.50 -31.80
CA ARG A 110 -20.78 10.29 -31.59
C ARG A 110 -19.38 10.68 -31.13
N VAL A 111 -19.04 10.30 -29.91
CA VAL A 111 -17.70 10.46 -29.39
C VAL A 111 -16.74 9.45 -30.05
N THR A 112 -15.73 9.95 -30.76
CA THR A 112 -14.72 9.15 -31.47
C THR A 112 -13.34 9.22 -30.80
N THR A 113 -13.20 10.03 -29.76
CA THR A 113 -11.97 10.26 -28.99
C THR A 113 -12.12 9.77 -27.54
N PRO A 114 -11.04 9.40 -26.86
CA PRO A 114 -11.11 9.00 -25.44
C PRO A 114 -11.72 10.13 -24.59
N LEU A 115 -12.72 9.80 -23.76
CA LEU A 115 -13.24 10.72 -22.77
C LEU A 115 -12.44 10.56 -21.48
N PHE A 116 -12.05 11.70 -20.91
CA PHE A 116 -11.55 11.77 -19.56
C PHE A 116 -12.72 12.05 -18.63
N ALA A 117 -12.96 11.11 -17.73
CA ALA A 117 -13.84 11.34 -16.59
C ALA A 117 -12.95 11.43 -15.37
N PHE A 118 -12.75 12.66 -14.88
CA PHE A 118 -12.14 12.86 -13.58
C PHE A 118 -13.10 12.40 -12.50
N ASP A 119 -12.55 11.73 -11.49
CA ASP A 119 -13.31 11.24 -10.34
C ASP A 119 -13.57 12.40 -9.37
N ASP A 120 -14.63 12.31 -8.57
CA ASP A 120 -14.92 13.30 -7.53
C ASP A 120 -14.19 12.99 -6.21
N ARG A 121 -13.29 11.99 -6.23
CA ARG A 121 -12.54 11.50 -5.08
C ARG A 121 -11.06 11.31 -5.40
N TYR A 122 -10.26 11.49 -4.37
CA TYR A 122 -8.83 11.21 -4.38
C TYR A 122 -8.49 10.11 -3.37
N ASP A 123 -7.38 9.42 -3.63
CA ASP A 123 -6.87 8.31 -2.82
C ASP A 123 -5.75 8.76 -1.87
N ALA A 124 -5.04 9.82 -2.22
CA ALA A 124 -4.01 10.41 -1.38
C ALA A 124 -3.88 11.91 -1.66
N ILE A 125 -3.50 12.67 -0.64
CA ILE A 125 -3.09 14.07 -0.73
C ILE A 125 -1.65 14.16 -0.22
N ILE A 126 -0.74 14.76 -0.99
CA ILE A 126 0.66 14.96 -0.60
C ILE A 126 0.92 16.45 -0.43
N THR A 127 1.41 16.83 0.75
CA THR A 127 2.00 18.14 1.04
C THR A 127 3.50 17.97 1.27
N PRO A 128 4.25 19.07 1.50
CA PRO A 128 5.68 18.96 1.84
C PRO A 128 5.93 18.17 3.12
N GLU A 129 5.05 18.28 4.10
CA GLU A 129 5.23 17.72 5.44
C GLU A 129 4.53 16.36 5.59
N THR A 130 3.35 16.21 4.98
CA THR A 130 2.44 15.11 5.28
C THR A 130 1.81 14.52 4.02
N VAL A 131 1.64 13.19 4.05
CA VAL A 131 0.83 12.45 3.11
C VAL A 131 -0.43 11.97 3.82
N TYR A 132 -1.57 12.45 3.36
CA TYR A 132 -2.89 12.04 3.80
C TYR A 132 -3.37 10.90 2.92
N VAL A 133 -3.45 9.70 3.48
CA VAL A 133 -3.89 8.46 2.82
C VAL A 133 -5.40 8.32 2.99
N LEU A 134 -6.15 8.56 1.92
CA LEU A 134 -7.62 8.48 1.88
C LEU A 134 -8.12 7.10 1.44
N ASP A 135 -7.30 6.37 0.68
CA ASP A 135 -7.49 4.95 0.37
C ASP A 135 -6.15 4.22 0.52
N LYS A 136 -6.04 3.39 1.56
CA LYS A 136 -4.82 2.64 1.87
C LYS A 136 -4.42 1.67 0.77
N THR A 137 -5.37 0.98 0.15
CA THR A 137 -5.07 -0.01 -0.91
C THR A 137 -4.55 0.68 -2.16
N ALA A 138 -5.10 1.85 -2.46
CA ALA A 138 -4.61 2.68 -3.53
C ALA A 138 -3.18 3.18 -3.22
N PHE A 139 -3.00 3.83 -2.08
CA PHE A 139 -1.70 4.34 -1.63
C PHE A 139 -0.60 3.27 -1.63
N GLU A 140 -0.83 2.10 -1.02
CA GLU A 140 0.14 1.00 -0.98
C GLU A 140 0.49 0.46 -2.38
N GLY A 141 -0.47 0.47 -3.31
CA GLY A 141 -0.20 0.04 -4.68
C GLY A 141 0.62 1.04 -5.49
N LEU A 142 0.64 2.32 -5.11
CA LEU A 142 1.49 3.34 -5.73
C LEU A 142 2.87 3.37 -5.09
N PHE A 143 2.94 3.56 -3.77
CA PHE A 143 4.18 3.89 -3.08
C PHE A 143 4.88 2.68 -2.45
N LYS A 144 4.17 1.58 -2.19
CA LYS A 144 4.73 0.37 -1.53
C LYS A 144 5.00 -0.81 -2.47
N SER A 145 4.89 -0.55 -3.77
CA SER A 145 5.09 -1.54 -4.83
C SER A 145 6.04 -1.04 -5.92
N SER A 146 6.76 0.05 -5.64
CA SER A 146 7.68 0.66 -6.58
C SER A 146 8.98 -0.11 -6.69
N PRO A 147 9.74 0.07 -7.78
CA PRO A 147 11.06 -0.53 -7.93
C PRO A 147 12.00 -0.22 -6.77
N ALA A 148 11.94 1.01 -6.21
CA ALA A 148 12.74 1.40 -5.05
C ALA A 148 12.41 0.54 -3.83
N VAL A 149 11.13 0.35 -3.50
CA VAL A 149 10.71 -0.51 -2.38
C VAL A 149 11.11 -1.96 -2.63
N LEU A 150 10.92 -2.46 -3.85
CA LEU A 150 11.31 -3.83 -4.21
C LEU A 150 12.81 -4.08 -4.06
N ALA A 151 13.66 -3.07 -4.33
CA ALA A 151 15.11 -3.16 -4.17
C ALA A 151 15.53 -3.31 -2.69
N THR A 152 14.73 -2.83 -1.74
CA THR A 152 15.02 -2.96 -0.30
C THR A 152 14.64 -4.31 0.30
N ILE A 153 13.93 -5.18 -0.45
CA ILE A 153 13.40 -6.44 0.10
C ILE A 153 14.53 -7.34 0.60
N GLY A 154 15.60 -7.51 -0.19
CA GLY A 154 16.72 -8.38 0.17
C GLY A 154 17.38 -7.97 1.50
N GLU A 155 17.61 -6.67 1.69
CA GLU A 155 18.16 -6.14 2.95
C GLU A 155 17.22 -6.41 4.13
N LYS A 156 15.93 -6.15 3.98
CA LYS A 156 14.95 -6.37 5.06
C LYS A 156 14.78 -7.86 5.39
N VAL A 157 14.84 -8.75 4.40
CA VAL A 157 14.80 -10.21 4.62
C VAL A 157 16.07 -10.68 5.34
N ALA A 158 17.25 -10.15 4.98
CA ALA A 158 18.49 -10.45 5.68
C ALA A 158 18.43 -9.99 7.16
N ALA A 159 17.88 -8.80 7.42
CA ALA A 159 17.68 -8.31 8.79
C ALA A 159 16.73 -9.22 9.60
N LEU A 160 15.65 -9.72 8.98
CA LEU A 160 14.78 -10.70 9.62
C LEU A 160 15.50 -12.02 9.91
N ALA A 161 16.31 -12.52 8.98
CA ALA A 161 17.05 -13.78 9.14
C ALA A 161 18.10 -13.72 10.27
N VAL A 162 18.59 -12.53 10.62
CA VAL A 162 19.43 -12.31 11.81
C VAL A 162 18.60 -12.42 13.10
N ALA A 163 17.39 -11.87 13.11
CA ALA A 163 16.51 -11.89 14.29
C ALA A 163 15.84 -13.27 14.51
N VAL A 164 15.48 -13.95 13.42
CA VAL A 164 14.80 -15.25 13.43
C VAL A 164 15.58 -16.18 12.49
N PRO A 165 16.46 -17.06 13.02
CA PRO A 165 17.27 -17.96 12.20
C PRO A 165 16.41 -18.80 11.26
N MET A 166 16.81 -18.87 9.99
CA MET A 166 16.11 -19.61 8.94
C MET A 166 16.99 -20.70 8.35
N THR A 167 16.36 -21.74 7.79
CA THR A 167 17.08 -22.78 7.05
C THR A 167 17.63 -22.24 5.74
N GLU A 168 18.64 -22.93 5.18
CA GLU A 168 19.17 -22.63 3.85
C GLU A 168 18.04 -22.62 2.80
N GLY A 169 18.01 -21.60 1.93
CA GLY A 169 16.99 -21.43 0.90
C GLY A 169 15.71 -20.71 1.34
N SER A 170 15.44 -20.61 2.65
CA SER A 170 14.22 -19.98 3.18
C SER A 170 14.16 -18.48 2.89
N SER A 171 15.29 -17.78 3.01
CA SER A 171 15.39 -16.35 2.73
C SER A 171 15.11 -16.03 1.27
N GLU A 172 15.66 -16.82 0.34
CA GLU A 172 15.47 -16.67 -1.10
C GLU A 172 14.01 -16.95 -1.51
N ILE A 173 13.39 -17.97 -0.90
CA ILE A 173 11.97 -18.28 -1.10
C ILE A 173 11.10 -17.12 -0.63
N LEU A 174 11.39 -16.58 0.56
CA LEU A 174 10.68 -15.44 1.12
C LEU A 174 10.84 -14.22 0.19
N GLU A 175 12.06 -13.81 -0.13
CA GLU A 175 12.34 -12.68 -1.02
C GLU A 175 11.60 -12.81 -2.36
N GLY A 176 11.72 -13.96 -3.03
CA GLY A 176 11.06 -14.19 -4.32
C GLY A 176 9.53 -14.14 -4.23
N ALA A 177 8.94 -14.48 -3.08
CA ALA A 177 7.51 -14.34 -2.85
C ALA A 177 7.11 -12.87 -2.60
N LEU A 178 7.90 -12.12 -1.82
CA LEU A 178 7.64 -10.71 -1.52
C LEU A 178 7.77 -9.82 -2.75
N GLN A 179 8.66 -10.16 -3.69
CA GLN A 179 8.78 -9.44 -4.97
C GLN A 179 7.51 -9.57 -5.82
N ARG A 180 6.88 -10.74 -5.82
CA ARG A 180 5.74 -11.05 -6.71
C ARG A 180 4.37 -10.78 -6.08
N ASN A 181 4.26 -10.83 -4.76
CA ASN A 181 2.98 -10.80 -4.08
C ASN A 181 2.87 -9.60 -3.13
N GLN A 182 2.09 -8.59 -3.54
CA GLN A 182 1.85 -7.38 -2.75
C GLN A 182 1.24 -7.67 -1.38
N TYR A 183 0.33 -8.65 -1.29
CA TYR A 183 -0.30 -9.00 -0.02
C TYR A 183 0.72 -9.57 0.98
N LEU A 184 1.60 -10.47 0.53
CA LEU A 184 2.66 -11.02 1.38
C LEU A 184 3.68 -9.94 1.76
N ARG A 185 4.06 -9.07 0.82
CA ARG A 185 4.95 -7.93 1.07
C ARG A 185 4.40 -7.00 2.14
N ARG A 186 3.11 -6.66 2.07
CA ARG A 186 2.45 -5.85 3.10
C ARG A 186 2.52 -6.49 4.48
N LYS A 187 2.21 -7.79 4.57
CA LYS A 187 2.32 -8.52 5.85
C LYS A 187 3.75 -8.53 6.37
N PHE A 188 4.72 -8.80 5.52
CA PHE A 188 6.12 -8.79 5.90
C PHE A 188 6.56 -7.42 6.45
N PHE A 189 6.20 -6.31 5.79
CA PHE A 189 6.54 -4.97 6.29
C PHE A 189 5.80 -4.60 7.58
N ALA A 190 4.60 -5.14 7.81
CA ALA A 190 3.91 -5.00 9.10
C ALA A 190 4.68 -5.65 10.25
N THR A 191 5.47 -6.68 9.95
CA THR A 191 6.21 -7.50 10.91
C THR A 191 7.66 -7.06 11.05
N SER A 192 8.36 -6.75 9.95
CA SER A 192 9.83 -6.65 9.90
C SER A 192 10.42 -5.54 10.77
N GLY A 193 9.62 -4.56 11.19
CA GLY A 193 10.05 -3.46 12.08
C GLY A 193 9.65 -3.64 13.54
N ARG A 194 9.10 -4.79 13.95
CA ARG A 194 8.56 -4.95 15.31
C ARG A 194 9.66 -5.17 16.35
N PRO A 195 9.63 -4.44 17.48
CA PRO A 195 10.66 -4.55 18.54
C PRO A 195 10.81 -5.94 19.17
N TYR A 196 9.76 -6.77 19.10
CA TYR A 196 9.76 -8.11 19.70
C TYR A 196 10.46 -9.17 18.83
N LEU A 197 10.69 -8.92 17.54
CA LEU A 197 11.27 -9.92 16.64
C LEU A 197 12.60 -10.49 17.15
N PRO A 198 13.56 -9.68 17.66
CA PRO A 198 14.82 -10.20 18.20
C PRO A 198 14.67 -11.02 19.48
N THR A 199 13.49 -11.01 20.12
CA THR A 199 13.22 -11.76 21.36
C THR A 199 12.63 -13.15 21.09
N ILE A 200 12.29 -13.47 19.84
CA ILE A 200 11.71 -14.75 19.46
C ILE A 200 12.77 -15.84 19.57
N THR A 201 12.52 -16.84 20.41
CA THR A 201 13.33 -18.06 20.49
C THR A 201 12.71 -19.20 19.67
N ALA A 202 13.50 -20.22 19.35
CA ALA A 202 13.00 -21.43 18.69
C ALA A 202 11.87 -22.10 19.48
N ASP A 203 11.97 -22.14 20.81
CA ASP A 203 10.93 -22.73 21.67
C ASP A 203 9.63 -21.91 21.64
N MET A 204 9.74 -20.57 21.64
CA MET A 204 8.57 -19.70 21.50
C MET A 204 7.89 -19.89 20.15
N LEU A 205 8.68 -19.96 19.07
CA LEU A 205 8.17 -20.18 17.73
C LEU A 205 7.48 -21.55 17.61
N ARG A 206 8.10 -22.60 18.16
CA ARG A 206 7.54 -23.96 18.19
C ARG A 206 6.23 -24.02 18.95
N ALA A 207 6.18 -23.38 20.13
CA ALA A 207 4.95 -23.29 20.93
C ALA A 207 3.84 -22.55 20.16
N GLU A 208 4.17 -21.47 19.47
CA GLU A 208 3.22 -20.67 18.71
C GLU A 208 2.70 -21.40 17.45
N ILE A 209 3.55 -22.17 16.76
CA ILE A 209 3.14 -23.03 15.64
C ILE A 209 2.10 -24.06 16.13
N ILE A 210 2.40 -24.76 17.22
CA ILE A 210 1.49 -25.75 17.82
C ILE A 210 0.19 -25.08 18.27
N ARG A 211 0.29 -23.94 18.97
CA ARG A 211 -0.86 -23.18 19.45
C ARG A 211 -1.75 -22.73 18.30
N SER A 212 -1.19 -22.52 17.13
CA SER A 212 -1.92 -22.11 15.93
C SER A 212 -2.45 -23.28 15.08
N GLY A 213 -2.29 -24.51 15.56
CA GLY A 213 -2.73 -25.74 14.87
C GLY A 213 -1.80 -26.21 13.74
N GLY A 214 -0.57 -25.69 13.67
CA GLY A 214 0.46 -26.17 12.74
C GLY A 214 1.30 -27.30 13.32
N ASP A 215 1.95 -28.07 12.44
CA ASP A 215 2.94 -29.08 12.81
C ASP A 215 4.35 -28.49 12.74
N PRO A 216 5.12 -28.37 13.85
CA PRO A 216 6.49 -27.86 13.83
C PRO A 216 7.39 -28.51 12.78
N ALA A 217 7.20 -29.78 12.43
CA ALA A 217 8.00 -30.45 11.40
C ALA A 217 7.80 -29.84 9.99
N GLU A 218 6.69 -29.15 9.74
CA GLU A 218 6.43 -28.45 8.48
C GLU A 218 6.97 -27.00 8.46
N PHE A 219 7.42 -26.48 9.59
CA PHE A 219 7.77 -25.07 9.78
C PHE A 219 9.17 -24.87 10.35
N MET A 220 9.82 -25.90 10.90
CA MET A 220 11.12 -25.80 11.55
C MET A 220 12.02 -26.99 11.22
N ASP A 221 13.31 -26.73 11.08
CA ASP A 221 14.38 -27.73 11.11
C ASP A 221 15.31 -27.43 12.30
N GLY A 222 15.20 -28.24 13.35
CA GLY A 222 15.81 -27.94 14.65
C GLY A 222 15.31 -26.62 15.24
N ASP A 223 16.22 -25.65 15.34
CA ASP A 223 15.97 -24.31 15.87
C ASP A 223 15.81 -23.24 14.78
N GLN A 224 15.80 -23.66 13.51
CA GLN A 224 15.68 -22.78 12.36
C GLN A 224 14.28 -22.84 11.76
N LEU A 225 13.76 -21.68 11.36
CA LEU A 225 12.50 -21.56 10.64
C LEU A 225 12.67 -22.00 9.18
N MET A 226 11.81 -22.90 8.73
CA MET A 226 11.74 -23.39 7.36
C MET A 226 10.59 -22.71 6.61
N ILE A 227 10.92 -21.91 5.60
CA ILE A 227 9.95 -21.21 4.75
C ILE A 227 9.82 -21.93 3.41
N THR A 228 8.58 -22.23 3.04
CA THR A 228 8.21 -22.84 1.77
C THR A 228 7.07 -22.05 1.12
N ALA A 229 6.85 -22.27 -0.18
CA ALA A 229 5.71 -21.67 -0.89
C ALA A 229 4.35 -22.02 -0.28
N LYS A 230 4.25 -23.15 0.46
CA LYS A 230 3.01 -23.61 1.09
C LYS A 230 2.77 -22.96 2.45
N ASN A 231 3.82 -22.74 3.23
CA ASN A 231 3.69 -22.28 4.62
C ASN A 231 3.93 -20.77 4.81
N ILE A 232 4.47 -20.06 3.81
CA ILE A 232 4.88 -18.65 3.91
C ILE A 232 3.81 -17.72 4.47
N LYS A 233 2.54 -17.92 4.08
CA LYS A 233 1.43 -17.11 4.58
C LYS A 233 1.27 -17.28 6.10
N MET A 234 1.29 -18.53 6.56
CA MET A 234 1.13 -18.87 7.97
C MET A 234 2.36 -18.41 8.78
N VAL A 235 3.57 -18.57 8.23
CA VAL A 235 4.80 -18.04 8.82
C VAL A 235 4.68 -16.53 9.07
N LEU A 236 4.30 -15.76 8.06
CA LEU A 236 4.12 -14.32 8.22
C LEU A 236 3.00 -13.98 9.22
N GLN A 237 1.94 -14.79 9.31
CA GLN A 237 0.89 -14.59 10.32
C GLN A 237 1.39 -14.88 11.74
N ILE A 238 2.19 -15.92 11.93
CA ILE A 238 2.81 -16.27 13.21
C ILE A 238 3.76 -15.15 13.65
N LEU A 239 4.68 -14.73 12.77
CA LEU A 239 5.66 -13.69 13.09
C LEU A 239 4.98 -12.34 13.34
N ASN A 240 3.87 -12.05 12.66
CA ASN A 240 3.08 -10.86 12.92
C ASN A 240 2.18 -10.99 14.16
N GLU A 241 2.15 -12.12 14.86
CA GLU A 241 1.21 -12.44 15.95
C GLU A 241 -0.27 -12.22 15.53
N ASP A 242 -0.62 -12.54 14.29
CA ASP A 242 -1.96 -12.33 13.72
C ASP A 242 -2.92 -13.47 14.05
N LEU A 243 -2.54 -14.45 14.88
CA LEU A 243 -3.34 -15.65 15.13
C LEU A 243 -3.93 -15.62 16.55
N PHE A 244 -5.25 -15.57 16.62
CA PHE A 244 -6.00 -15.59 17.88
C PHE A 244 -6.91 -16.81 17.98
N SER A 245 -7.23 -17.20 19.21
CA SER A 245 -8.11 -18.33 19.49
C SER A 245 -9.45 -17.82 20.02
N GLY A 246 -10.55 -18.29 19.43
CA GLY A 246 -11.89 -17.94 19.89
C GLY A 246 -12.16 -18.53 21.27
N VAL A 247 -12.57 -17.70 22.24
CA VAL A 247 -12.80 -18.15 23.63
C VAL A 247 -13.86 -19.25 23.73
N PHE A 248 -14.87 -19.22 22.87
CA PHE A 248 -15.97 -20.19 22.89
C PHE A 248 -15.76 -21.37 21.94
N SER A 249 -15.33 -21.10 20.70
CA SER A 249 -15.14 -22.14 19.69
C SER A 249 -13.81 -22.88 19.83
N GLN A 250 -12.85 -22.30 20.54
CA GLN A 250 -11.43 -22.70 20.55
C GLN A 250 -10.81 -22.76 19.15
N ALA A 251 -11.50 -22.23 18.14
CA ALA A 251 -11.01 -22.19 16.76
C ALA A 251 -10.00 -21.06 16.61
N HIS A 252 -9.03 -21.27 15.71
CA HIS A 252 -8.03 -20.26 15.38
C HIS A 252 -8.51 -19.37 14.24
N TYR A 253 -8.29 -18.07 14.40
CA TYR A 253 -8.68 -17.05 13.46
C TYR A 253 -7.49 -16.14 13.19
N ALA A 254 -7.45 -15.57 11.98
CA ALA A 254 -6.50 -14.53 11.64
C ALA A 254 -7.11 -13.15 11.97
N ALA A 255 -6.38 -12.33 12.72
CA ALA A 255 -6.72 -10.94 12.96
C ALA A 255 -6.67 -10.16 11.63
N SER A 256 -7.73 -9.42 11.36
CA SER A 256 -7.76 -8.42 10.28
C SER A 256 -7.15 -7.09 10.72
N SER A 257 -7.21 -6.77 12.02
CA SER A 257 -6.63 -5.55 12.61
C SER A 257 -6.12 -5.79 14.03
N LYS A 258 -5.11 -5.01 14.43
CA LYS A 258 -4.54 -5.01 15.79
C LYS A 258 -4.75 -3.65 16.43
N ARG A 259 -5.45 -3.63 17.57
CA ARG A 259 -5.64 -2.43 18.38
C ARG A 259 -5.11 -2.65 19.78
N THR A 260 -4.26 -1.75 20.24
CA THR A 260 -3.92 -1.65 21.65
C THR A 260 -5.09 -0.96 22.35
N LEU A 261 -5.84 -1.69 23.17
CA LEU A 261 -6.78 -1.09 24.11
C LEU A 261 -5.94 -0.30 25.14
N ARG A 262 -6.11 1.02 25.18
CA ARG A 262 -5.57 1.88 26.24
C ARG A 262 -6.52 1.88 27.43
#